data_AF-A0A520G0H4-F1
#
_entry.id   AF-A0A520G0H4-F1
#
_cell.length_a   1.000
_cell.length_b   1.000
_cell.length_c   1.000
_cell.angle_alpha   90.00
_cell.angle_beta   90.00
_cell.angle_gamma   90.00
#
_symmetry.space_group_name_H-M   'P 1'
#
loop_
_entity.id
_entity.type
_entity.pdbx_description
1 polymer ?
#
loop_
_entity_poly.entity_id
_entity_poly.type
_entity_poly.pdbx_seq_one_letter_code
_entity_poly.pdbx_strand_id
1 'polypeptide(L)'
;MHQRLRQQISARLAKPRRLFLTPGGDELAAWCRDMPGTAVELVISAKALHELVTEPGLPLADLDAVQAYAQQQFAHYFGGAAQRFAIAPWKLDEAAGASALHGLDLAALRTQAEAARVRIAAVRPAWAAWLASLPAATRAGSGRAVWHEGDVAVVIQLDRGRVTGLQSRRVQSLADLGADTPLAVGT
;
A
#
# COMPACT_ATOMS: atom_id res chain seq x y z
N MET A 1 -0.29 33.63 -14.97
CA MET A 1 -1.11 33.20 -13.80
C MET A 1 -2.28 32.28 -14.17
N HIS A 2 -3.05 32.53 -15.23
CA HIS A 2 -4.27 31.77 -15.59
C HIS A 2 -4.08 30.25 -15.79
N GLN A 3 -2.99 29.80 -16.44
CA GLN A 3 -2.79 28.38 -16.74
C GLN A 3 -2.53 27.52 -15.49
N ARG A 4 -1.81 28.06 -14.50
CA ARG A 4 -1.53 27.34 -13.24
C ARG A 4 -2.78 27.11 -12.43
N LEU A 5 -3.60 28.15 -12.27
CA LEU A 5 -4.88 28.06 -11.56
C LEU A 5 -5.84 27.08 -12.27
N ARG A 6 -5.89 27.12 -13.61
CA ARG A 6 -6.67 26.15 -14.41
C ARG A 6 -6.21 24.71 -14.17
N GLN A 7 -4.90 24.45 -14.12
CA GLN A 7 -4.35 23.12 -13.84
C GLN A 7 -4.70 22.64 -12.43
N GLN A 8 -4.61 23.50 -11.42
CA GLN A 8 -4.98 23.15 -10.04
C GLN A 8 -6.46 22.81 -9.91
N ILE A 9 -7.35 23.57 -10.53
CA ILE A 9 -8.79 23.29 -10.54
C ILE A 9 -9.05 21.98 -11.29
N SER A 10 -8.41 21.78 -12.45
CA SER A 10 -8.55 20.55 -13.24
C SER A 10 -8.14 19.32 -12.44
N ALA A 11 -7.03 19.38 -11.68
CA ALA A 11 -6.56 18.28 -10.85
C ALA A 11 -7.54 17.93 -9.71
N ARG A 12 -8.28 18.91 -9.19
CA ARG A 12 -9.31 18.69 -8.17
C ARG A 12 -10.55 17.99 -8.73
N LEU A 13 -10.90 18.28 -9.98
CA LEU A 13 -12.08 17.72 -10.66
C LEU A 13 -11.76 16.41 -11.40
N ALA A 14 -10.49 16.13 -11.68
CA ALA A 14 -10.06 14.95 -12.42
C ALA A 14 -10.38 13.66 -11.67
N LYS A 15 -10.90 12.67 -12.41
CA LYS A 15 -11.00 11.29 -11.93
C LYS A 15 -9.58 10.74 -11.72
N PRO A 16 -9.23 10.25 -10.51
CA PRO A 16 -7.92 9.71 -10.26
C PRO A 16 -7.59 8.52 -11.15
N ARG A 17 -6.37 8.48 -11.69
CA ARG A 17 -5.82 7.35 -12.42
C ARG A 17 -4.80 6.63 -11.53
N ARG A 18 -4.72 5.30 -11.63
CA ARG A 18 -3.74 4.53 -10.85
C ARG A 18 -2.37 4.64 -11.48
N LEU A 19 -1.36 4.88 -10.64
CA LEU A 19 0.04 4.83 -10.99
C LEU A 19 0.72 3.83 -10.06
N PHE A 20 1.28 2.77 -10.62
CA PHE A 20 2.07 1.81 -9.88
C PHE A 20 3.46 2.42 -9.62
N LEU A 21 3.89 2.43 -8.35
CA LEU A 21 5.20 2.95 -7.95
C LEU A 21 6.09 1.81 -7.46
N THR A 22 7.24 1.64 -8.10
CA THR A 22 8.28 0.74 -7.62
C THR A 22 9.20 1.46 -6.63
N PRO A 23 10.13 0.74 -5.96
CA PRO A 23 11.27 1.40 -5.32
C PRO A 23 11.94 2.38 -6.30
N GLY A 24 12.33 3.56 -5.82
CA GLY A 24 12.91 4.64 -6.64
C GLY A 24 11.93 5.76 -6.98
N GLY A 25 10.69 5.44 -7.36
CA GLY A 25 9.61 6.42 -7.56
C GLY A 25 9.71 7.25 -8.85
N ASP A 26 10.53 6.83 -9.81
CA ASP A 26 10.74 7.51 -11.09
C ASP A 26 9.45 7.63 -11.92
N GLU A 27 8.49 6.73 -11.72
CA GLU A 27 7.21 6.75 -12.42
C GLU A 27 6.40 7.99 -12.08
N LEU A 28 6.43 8.46 -10.82
CA LEU A 28 5.78 9.71 -10.44
C LEU A 28 6.47 10.90 -11.10
N ALA A 29 7.80 10.86 -11.21
CA ALA A 29 8.54 11.93 -11.87
C ALA A 29 8.18 12.03 -13.36
N ALA A 30 8.06 10.89 -14.05
CA ALA A 30 7.56 10.83 -15.42
C ALA A 30 6.13 11.35 -15.53
N TRP A 31 5.22 10.86 -14.68
CA TRP A 31 3.82 11.32 -14.66
C TRP A 31 3.69 12.83 -14.46
N CYS A 32 4.46 13.39 -13.52
CA CYS A 32 4.45 14.82 -13.23
C CYS A 32 4.90 15.68 -14.42
N ARG A 33 5.83 15.18 -15.25
CA ARG A 33 6.25 15.88 -16.48
C ARG A 33 5.17 15.80 -17.55
N ASP A 34 4.57 14.63 -17.72
CA ASP A 34 3.72 14.34 -18.89
C ASP A 34 2.25 14.71 -18.67
N MET A 35 1.77 14.74 -17.41
CA MET A 35 0.35 14.87 -17.07
C MET A 35 0.05 15.93 -16.00
N PRO A 36 0.48 17.20 -16.17
CA PRO A 36 0.14 18.27 -15.22
C PRO A 36 -1.37 18.54 -15.18
N GLY A 37 -1.90 18.89 -14.00
CA GLY A 37 -3.33 19.17 -13.83
C GLY A 37 -4.22 17.93 -13.72
N THR A 38 -3.64 16.76 -13.45
CA THR A 38 -4.36 15.50 -13.27
C THR A 38 -4.43 15.06 -11.80
N ALA A 39 -5.19 14.00 -11.53
CA ALA A 39 -5.21 13.32 -10.24
C ALA A 39 -4.72 11.88 -10.38
N VAL A 40 -3.98 11.41 -9.37
CA VAL A 40 -3.36 10.09 -9.35
C VAL A 40 -3.63 9.37 -8.02
N GLU A 41 -3.90 8.07 -8.08
CA GLU A 41 -3.79 7.16 -6.94
C GLU A 41 -2.47 6.42 -7.04
N LEU A 42 -1.64 6.52 -6.01
CA LEU A 42 -0.37 5.81 -5.96
C LEU A 42 -0.62 4.39 -5.43
N VAL A 43 -0.30 3.40 -6.25
CA VAL A 43 -0.36 1.99 -5.93
C VAL A 43 1.06 1.52 -5.68
N ILE A 44 1.42 1.28 -4.42
CA ILE A 44 2.80 1.05 -4.02
C ILE A 44 3.14 -0.43 -4.15
N SER A 45 4.23 -0.70 -4.86
CA SER A 45 4.84 -2.03 -4.97
C SER A 45 5.08 -2.65 -3.60
N ALA A 46 4.80 -3.95 -3.47
CA ALA A 46 5.13 -4.73 -2.28
C ALA A 46 6.64 -4.70 -1.94
N LYS A 47 7.51 -4.42 -2.92
CA LYS A 47 8.96 -4.28 -2.71
C LYS A 47 9.38 -2.99 -2.02
N ALA A 48 8.47 -2.03 -1.90
CA ALA A 48 8.68 -0.75 -1.21
C ALA A 48 7.95 -0.69 0.15
N LEU A 49 7.44 -1.83 0.63
CA LEU A 49 6.63 -1.91 1.84
C LEU A 49 7.20 -2.91 2.86
N HIS A 50 7.18 -2.50 4.12
CA HIS A 50 7.23 -3.42 5.26
C HIS A 50 5.82 -3.57 5.81
N GLU A 51 5.40 -4.81 6.02
CA GLU A 51 4.06 -5.12 6.52
C GLU A 51 4.16 -5.67 7.95
N LEU A 52 3.25 -5.24 8.80
CA LEU A 52 3.10 -5.72 10.17
C LEU A 52 1.64 -6.08 10.41
N VAL A 53 1.41 -7.25 10.99
CA VAL A 53 0.13 -7.61 11.61
C VAL A 53 0.36 -7.68 13.11
N THR A 54 -0.52 -7.06 13.88
CA THR A 54 -0.43 -7.06 15.34
C THR A 54 -0.81 -8.43 15.88
N GLU A 55 -0.15 -8.86 16.95
CA GLU A 55 -0.53 -10.08 17.65
C GLU A 55 -1.98 -9.96 18.19
N PRO A 56 -2.80 -11.03 18.10
CA PRO A 56 -4.14 -11.03 18.65
C PRO A 56 -4.16 -10.74 20.16
N GLY A 57 -5.15 -9.97 20.61
CA GLY A 57 -5.34 -9.67 22.04
C GLY A 57 -4.51 -8.50 22.58
N LEU A 58 -3.69 -7.85 21.74
CA LEU A 58 -3.05 -6.59 22.14
C LEU A 58 -4.10 -5.49 22.36
N PRO A 59 -4.03 -4.72 23.47
CA PRO A 59 -5.02 -3.70 23.81
C PRO A 59 -4.82 -2.40 23.02
N LEU A 60 -4.84 -2.49 21.68
CA LEU A 60 -4.66 -1.35 20.77
C LEU A 60 -6.02 -0.72 20.47
N ALA A 61 -6.39 0.29 21.27
CA ALA A 61 -7.74 0.89 21.25
C ALA A 61 -8.11 1.49 19.88
N ASP A 62 -7.19 2.21 19.24
CA ASP A 62 -7.43 2.96 18.02
C ASP A 62 -6.26 2.85 17.02
N LEU A 63 -6.36 3.55 15.89
CA LEU A 63 -5.32 3.54 14.85
C LEU A 63 -4.03 4.21 15.30
N ASP A 64 -4.10 5.17 16.22
CA ASP A 64 -2.91 5.85 16.74
C ASP A 64 -2.09 4.89 17.62
N ALA A 65 -2.76 4.09 18.45
CA ALA A 65 -2.12 3.01 19.21
C ALA A 65 -1.49 1.96 18.29
N VAL A 66 -2.17 1.57 17.21
CA VAL A 66 -1.63 0.65 16.19
C VAL A 66 -0.40 1.25 15.51
N GLN A 67 -0.44 2.53 15.14
CA GLN A 67 0.69 3.22 14.52
C GLN A 67 1.88 3.32 15.48
N ALA A 68 1.66 3.67 16.75
CA ALA A 68 2.71 3.75 17.75
C ALA A 68 3.39 2.40 17.98
N TYR A 69 2.58 1.32 18.10
CA TYR A 69 3.10 -0.04 18.18
C TYR A 69 3.90 -0.41 16.93
N ALA A 70 3.36 -0.14 15.74
CA ALA A 70 4.05 -0.41 14.48
C ALA A 70 5.39 0.33 14.37
N GLN A 71 5.42 1.61 14.76
CA GLN A 71 6.65 2.40 14.80
C GLN A 71 7.71 1.78 15.71
N GLN A 72 7.32 1.26 16.89
CA GLN A 72 8.23 0.57 17.80
C GLN A 72 8.77 -0.72 17.16
N GLN A 73 7.91 -1.53 16.56
CA GLN A 73 8.31 -2.76 15.88
C GLN A 73 9.27 -2.48 14.72
N PHE A 74 8.95 -1.51 13.86
CA PHE A 74 9.84 -1.15 12.76
C PHE A 74 11.16 -0.55 13.26
N ALA A 75 11.16 0.25 14.33
CA ALA A 75 12.39 0.76 14.93
C ALA A 75 13.27 -0.36 15.50
N HIS A 76 12.67 -1.42 16.05
CA HIS A 76 13.41 -2.59 16.53
C HIS A 76 14.16 -3.30 15.39
N TYR A 77 13.50 -3.53 14.24
CA TYR A 77 14.08 -4.26 13.12
C TYR A 77 14.96 -3.42 12.17
N PHE A 78 14.62 -2.14 11.98
CA PHE A 78 15.25 -1.27 10.98
C PHE A 78 16.01 -0.07 11.59
N GLY A 79 16.08 0.01 12.92
CA GLY A 79 16.78 1.06 13.64
C GLY A 79 16.31 2.47 13.26
N GLY A 80 17.25 3.41 13.16
CA GLY A 80 16.96 4.81 12.86
C GLY A 80 16.32 5.04 11.48
N ALA A 81 16.44 4.10 10.53
CA ALA A 81 15.79 4.23 9.23
C ALA A 81 14.26 4.26 9.36
N ALA A 82 13.69 3.51 10.32
CA ALA A 82 12.26 3.42 10.54
C ALA A 82 11.60 4.74 10.95
N GLN A 83 12.36 5.70 11.49
CA GLN A 83 11.83 7.01 11.87
C GLN A 83 11.33 7.82 10.67
N ARG A 84 11.80 7.47 9.46
CA ARG A 84 11.42 8.15 8.21
C ARG A 84 10.31 7.44 7.45
N PHE A 85 9.88 6.26 7.92
CA PHE A 85 8.84 5.52 7.21
C PHE A 85 7.51 6.24 7.36
N ALA A 86 6.80 6.40 6.23
CA ALA A 86 5.40 6.76 6.28
C ALA A 86 4.62 5.48 6.62
N ILE A 87 3.99 5.46 7.79
CA ILE A 87 3.23 4.31 8.30
C ILE A 87 1.74 4.57 8.10
N ALA A 88 1.05 3.60 7.50
CA ALA A 88 -0.40 3.57 7.37
C ALA A 88 -0.97 2.47 8.28
N PRO A 89 -1.48 2.80 9.49
CA PRO A 89 -2.14 1.82 10.33
C PRO A 89 -3.50 1.43 9.73
N TRP A 90 -3.92 0.21 10.02
CA TRP A 90 -5.23 -0.31 9.65
C TRP A 90 -5.80 -1.18 10.76
N LYS A 91 -7.14 -1.19 10.87
CA LYS A 91 -7.93 -2.07 11.73
C LYS A 91 -9.05 -2.68 10.91
N LEU A 92 -9.26 -3.99 11.08
CA LEU A 92 -10.29 -4.79 10.43
C LEU A 92 -10.86 -5.74 11.48
N ASP A 93 -11.99 -5.33 12.10
CA ASP A 93 -12.58 -6.00 13.25
C ASP A 93 -11.54 -6.16 14.40
N GLU A 94 -11.22 -7.40 14.77
CA GLU A 94 -10.23 -7.77 15.82
C GLU A 94 -8.78 -7.76 15.31
N ALA A 95 -8.56 -7.63 14.00
CA ALA A 95 -7.23 -7.58 13.41
C ALA A 95 -6.76 -6.14 13.25
N ALA A 96 -5.46 -5.91 13.48
CA ALA A 96 -4.83 -4.63 13.22
C ALA A 96 -3.43 -4.84 12.64
N GLY A 97 -2.88 -3.79 12.06
CA GLY A 97 -1.55 -3.83 11.48
C GLY A 97 -1.18 -2.51 10.85
N ALA A 98 -0.06 -2.51 10.15
CA ALA A 98 0.41 -1.33 9.45
C ALA A 98 1.27 -1.69 8.25
N SER A 99 1.17 -0.84 7.22
CA SER A 99 2.08 -0.85 6.08
C SER A 99 3.02 0.34 6.20
N ALA A 100 4.33 0.10 6.17
CA ALA A 100 5.35 1.13 6.22
C ALA A 100 6.03 1.28 4.86
N LEU A 101 6.01 2.49 4.32
CA LEU A 101 6.73 2.85 3.11
C LEU A 101 8.21 3.00 3.41
N HIS A 102 9.04 2.16 2.78
CA HIS A 102 10.50 2.23 2.88
C HIS A 102 11.14 2.57 1.54
N GLY A 103 12.31 3.23 1.58
CA GLY A 103 13.05 3.63 0.38
C GLY A 103 12.40 4.76 -0.44
N LEU A 104 11.22 5.24 -0.04
CA LEU A 104 10.54 6.38 -0.63
C LEU A 104 10.13 7.37 0.47
N ASP A 105 10.30 8.66 0.20
CA ASP A 105 9.83 9.73 1.08
C ASP A 105 8.47 10.25 0.58
N LEU A 106 7.41 9.92 1.33
CA LEU A 106 6.05 10.32 0.97
C LEU A 106 5.87 11.85 0.94
N ALA A 107 6.56 12.60 1.81
CA ALA A 107 6.49 14.06 1.81
C ALA A 107 7.18 14.63 0.56
N ALA A 108 8.32 14.05 0.16
CA ALA A 108 8.98 14.42 -1.09
C ALA A 108 8.11 14.11 -2.33
N LEU A 109 7.46 12.93 -2.38
CA LEU A 109 6.53 12.57 -3.47
C LEU A 109 5.36 13.56 -3.56
N ARG A 110 4.79 13.96 -2.42
CA ARG A 110 3.72 14.97 -2.36
C ARG A 110 4.19 16.32 -2.87
N THR A 111 5.38 16.75 -2.45
CA THR A 111 5.98 18.02 -2.87
C THR A 111 6.24 18.03 -4.39
N GLN A 112 6.75 16.93 -4.94
CA GLN A 112 6.97 16.76 -6.38
C GLN A 112 5.65 16.83 -7.17
N ALA A 113 4.60 16.15 -6.70
CA ALA A 113 3.28 16.18 -7.32
C ALA A 113 2.67 17.58 -7.29
N GLU A 114 2.77 18.28 -6.15
CA GLU A 114 2.26 19.64 -5.99
C GLU A 114 2.97 20.62 -6.93
N ALA A 115 4.29 20.55 -7.05
CA ALA A 115 5.07 21.39 -7.96
C ALA A 115 4.62 21.24 -9.43
N ALA A 116 4.24 20.02 -9.81
CA ALA A 116 3.70 19.67 -11.13
C ALA A 116 2.18 19.88 -11.27
N ARG A 117 1.50 20.30 -10.19
CA ARG A 117 0.03 20.42 -10.10
C ARG A 117 -0.70 19.12 -10.39
N VAL A 118 -0.12 18.01 -9.95
CA VAL A 118 -0.74 16.69 -9.90
C VAL A 118 -1.28 16.48 -8.50
N ARG A 119 -2.55 16.07 -8.39
CA ARG A 119 -3.16 15.74 -7.10
C ARG A 119 -2.93 14.26 -6.77
N ILE A 120 -2.22 13.96 -5.69
CA ILE A 120 -2.23 12.61 -5.11
C ILE A 120 -3.56 12.44 -4.36
N ALA A 121 -4.46 11.63 -4.90
CA ALA A 121 -5.80 11.39 -4.37
C ALA A 121 -5.81 10.33 -3.26
N ALA A 122 -4.97 9.30 -3.40
CA ALA A 122 -4.79 8.24 -2.43
C ALA A 122 -3.41 7.59 -2.60
N VAL A 123 -2.96 6.93 -1.53
CA VAL A 123 -1.77 6.06 -1.54
C VAL A 123 -2.18 4.74 -0.92
N ARG A 124 -1.96 3.62 -1.62
CA ARG A 124 -2.38 2.29 -1.18
C ARG A 124 -1.34 1.25 -1.55
N PRO A 125 -1.12 0.21 -0.74
CA PRO A 125 -0.40 -0.98 -1.19
C PRO A 125 -1.05 -1.62 -2.43
N ALA A 126 -0.23 -2.21 -3.29
CA ALA A 126 -0.70 -2.90 -4.50
C ALA A 126 -1.65 -4.05 -4.18
N TRP A 127 -1.28 -4.88 -3.20
CA TRP A 127 -2.13 -5.97 -2.72
C TRP A 127 -3.50 -5.49 -2.26
N ALA A 128 -3.60 -4.33 -1.62
CA ALA A 128 -4.86 -3.78 -1.13
C ALA A 128 -5.74 -3.27 -2.28
N ALA A 129 -5.14 -2.60 -3.26
CA ALA A 129 -5.85 -2.13 -4.46
C ALA A 129 -6.36 -3.30 -5.32
N TRP A 130 -5.55 -4.36 -5.45
CA TRP A 130 -5.92 -5.60 -6.14
C TRP A 130 -7.01 -6.36 -5.39
N LEU A 131 -6.85 -6.57 -4.08
CA LEU A 131 -7.83 -7.26 -3.24
C LEU A 131 -9.20 -6.58 -3.38
N ALA A 132 -9.26 -5.25 -3.31
CA ALA A 132 -10.49 -4.48 -3.49
C ALA A 132 -11.14 -4.64 -4.88
N SER A 133 -10.38 -5.00 -5.91
CA SER A 133 -10.89 -5.26 -7.26
C SER A 133 -11.43 -6.67 -7.47
N LEU A 134 -11.16 -7.60 -6.55
CA LEU A 134 -11.65 -8.97 -6.69
C LEU A 134 -13.19 -9.04 -6.60
N PRO A 135 -13.81 -10.03 -7.28
CA PRO A 135 -15.24 -10.28 -7.16
C PRO A 135 -15.66 -10.41 -5.69
N ALA A 136 -16.87 -9.91 -5.37
CA ALA A 136 -17.38 -9.93 -4.01
C ALA A 136 -17.42 -11.36 -3.42
N ALA A 137 -17.77 -12.36 -4.24
CA ALA A 137 -17.77 -13.77 -3.84
C ALA A 137 -16.37 -14.28 -3.43
N THR A 138 -15.33 -13.90 -4.18
CA THR A 138 -13.94 -14.26 -3.86
C THR A 138 -13.48 -13.58 -2.57
N ARG A 139 -13.78 -12.28 -2.41
CA ARG A 139 -13.44 -11.54 -1.19
C ARG A 139 -14.13 -12.13 0.03
N ALA A 140 -15.40 -12.53 -0.11
CA ALA A 140 -16.21 -13.15 0.94
C ALA A 140 -15.82 -14.60 1.28
N GLY A 141 -14.86 -15.20 0.55
CA GLY A 141 -14.39 -16.55 0.83
C GLY A 141 -13.52 -16.64 2.09
N SER A 142 -13.24 -17.88 2.51
CA SER A 142 -12.25 -18.21 3.54
C SER A 142 -11.11 -19.01 2.90
N GLY A 143 -9.86 -18.60 3.13
CA GLY A 143 -8.68 -19.15 2.46
C GLY A 143 -7.63 -18.07 2.19
N ARG A 144 -6.60 -18.39 1.40
CA ARG A 144 -5.56 -17.41 1.08
C ARG A 144 -5.79 -16.73 -0.27
N ALA A 145 -5.55 -15.44 -0.34
CA ALA A 145 -5.31 -14.72 -1.57
C ALA A 145 -3.82 -14.34 -1.64
N VAL A 146 -3.24 -14.31 -2.83
CA VAL A 146 -1.81 -14.02 -3.00
C VAL A 146 -1.61 -12.90 -4.01
N TRP A 147 -0.92 -11.85 -3.59
CA TRP A 147 -0.39 -10.84 -4.49
C TRP A 147 1.09 -11.11 -4.75
N HIS A 148 1.55 -11.10 -5.99
CA HIS A 148 2.89 -11.53 -6.36
C HIS A 148 3.60 -10.56 -7.29
N GLU A 149 4.77 -10.06 -6.87
CA GLU A 149 5.60 -9.13 -7.61
C GLU A 149 7.04 -9.66 -7.73
N GLY A 150 7.32 -10.37 -8.82
CA GLY A 150 8.65 -10.91 -9.10
C GLY A 150 9.09 -11.95 -8.07
N ASP A 151 9.85 -11.52 -7.05
CA ASP A 151 10.39 -12.37 -5.99
C ASP A 151 9.75 -12.09 -4.61
N VAL A 152 8.70 -11.28 -4.58
CA VAL A 152 7.94 -10.95 -3.36
C VAL A 152 6.50 -11.43 -3.52
N ALA A 153 5.99 -12.16 -2.53
CA ALA A 153 4.59 -12.51 -2.42
C ALA A 153 4.01 -11.92 -1.12
N VAL A 154 2.84 -11.29 -1.22
CA VAL A 154 2.02 -10.91 -0.07
C VAL A 154 0.89 -11.93 0.04
N VAL A 155 0.98 -12.77 1.06
CA VAL A 155 -0.06 -13.76 1.41
C VAL A 155 -1.08 -13.07 2.30
N ILE A 156 -2.33 -13.09 1.87
CA ILE A 156 -3.47 -12.48 2.55
C ILE A 156 -4.38 -13.60 3.01
N GLN A 157 -4.50 -13.81 4.32
CA GLN A 157 -5.46 -14.75 4.87
C GLN A 157 -6.83 -14.07 4.95
N LEU A 158 -7.83 -14.70 4.35
CA LEU A 158 -9.22 -14.29 4.38
C LEU A 158 -10.04 -15.26 5.23
N ASP A 159 -10.95 -14.72 6.03
CA ASP A 159 -12.07 -15.46 6.63
C ASP A 159 -13.38 -14.70 6.41
N ARG A 160 -14.28 -15.27 5.60
CA ARG A 160 -15.63 -14.74 5.34
C ARG A 160 -15.68 -13.25 5.02
N GLY A 161 -14.79 -12.76 4.15
CA GLY A 161 -14.75 -11.33 3.81
C GLY A 161 -13.74 -10.49 4.59
N ARG A 162 -13.08 -11.07 5.59
CA ARG A 162 -12.21 -10.37 6.53
C ARG A 162 -10.76 -10.76 6.31
N VAL A 163 -9.85 -9.78 6.33
CA VAL A 163 -8.41 -10.07 6.35
C VAL A 163 -8.02 -10.41 7.78
N THR A 164 -7.57 -11.64 8.00
CA THR A 164 -7.17 -12.17 9.31
C THR A 164 -5.66 -12.37 9.45
N GLY A 165 -4.93 -12.22 8.34
CA GLY A 165 -3.48 -12.33 8.32
C GLY A 165 -2.90 -11.74 7.05
N LEU A 166 -1.69 -11.20 7.17
CA LEU A 166 -0.91 -10.62 6.08
C LEU A 166 0.54 -10.99 6.30
N GLN A 167 1.18 -11.58 5.30
CA GLN A 167 2.59 -11.93 5.37
C GLN A 167 3.28 -11.61 4.05
N SER A 168 4.31 -10.77 4.09
CA SER A 168 5.23 -10.60 2.97
C SER A 168 6.33 -11.65 3.03
N ARG A 169 6.56 -12.36 1.92
CA ARG A 169 7.56 -13.41 1.79
C ARG A 169 8.39 -13.20 0.53
N ARG A 170 9.70 -13.47 0.65
CA ARG A 170 10.54 -13.67 -0.54
C ARG A 170 10.27 -15.07 -1.07
N VAL A 171 10.04 -15.17 -2.38
CA VAL A 171 9.74 -16.41 -3.08
C VAL A 171 10.50 -16.46 -4.39
N GLN A 172 10.90 -17.65 -4.84
CA GLN A 172 11.36 -17.88 -6.20
C GLN A 172 10.20 -18.29 -7.10
N SER A 173 9.21 -18.98 -6.53
CA SER A 173 7.98 -19.39 -7.19
C SER A 173 6.80 -19.39 -6.24
N LEU A 174 5.58 -19.32 -6.77
CA LEU A 174 4.36 -19.44 -5.95
C LEU A 174 4.24 -20.78 -5.24
N ALA A 175 4.91 -21.84 -5.72
CA ALA A 175 4.92 -23.14 -5.07
C ALA A 175 5.61 -23.09 -3.69
N ASP A 176 6.49 -22.12 -3.46
CA ASP A 176 7.22 -21.93 -2.19
C ASP A 176 6.28 -21.50 -1.04
N LEU A 177 5.05 -21.10 -1.37
CA LEU A 177 4.00 -20.73 -0.42
C LEU A 177 3.24 -21.95 0.15
N GLY A 178 3.56 -23.16 -0.30
CA GLY A 178 2.94 -24.43 0.14
C GLY A 178 1.80 -24.90 -0.75
N ALA A 179 1.23 -26.07 -0.45
CA ALA A 179 0.36 -26.82 -1.35
C ALA A 179 -1.10 -26.31 -1.48
N ASP A 180 -1.58 -25.46 -0.57
CA ASP A 180 -2.98 -25.02 -0.60
C ASP A 180 -3.29 -24.13 -1.81
N THR A 181 -4.34 -24.44 -2.56
CA THR A 181 -4.72 -23.60 -3.71
C THR A 181 -5.24 -22.24 -3.23
N PRO A 182 -4.67 -21.10 -3.69
CA PRO A 182 -5.17 -19.79 -3.31
C PRO A 182 -6.55 -19.52 -3.93
N LEU A 183 -7.39 -18.78 -3.21
CA LEU A 183 -8.67 -18.25 -3.69
C LEU A 183 -8.50 -17.35 -4.91
N ALA A 184 -7.40 -16.60 -4.96
CA ALA A 184 -7.03 -15.74 -6.07
C ALA A 184 -5.52 -15.44 -6.05
N VAL A 185 -4.97 -15.20 -7.24
CA VAL A 185 -3.58 -14.73 -7.43
C VAL A 185 -3.61 -13.45 -8.25
N GLY A 186 -2.89 -12.42 -7.79
CA GLY A 186 -2.69 -11.15 -8.49
C GLY A 186 -1.22 -10.88 -8.76
N THR A 187 -0.95 -10.04 -9.75
CA THR A 187 0.38 -9.63 -10.21
C THR A 187 0.41 -8.16 -10.61
#